data_AF-A0A959EL45-F1
#
_entry.id   AF-A0A959EL45-F1
#
_cell.length_a   1.000
_cell.length_b   1.000
_cell.length_c   1.000
_cell.angle_alpha   90.00
_cell.angle_beta   90.00
_cell.angle_gamma   90.00
#
_symmetry.space_group_name_H-M   'P 1'
#
loop_
_entity.id
_entity.type
_entity.pdbx_description
1 polymer ?
#
loop_
_entity_poly.entity_id
_entity_poly.type
_entity_poly.pdbx_seq_one_letter_code
_entity_poly.pdbx_strand_id
1 'polypeptide(L)' 'MSAGNWSLLWEVRAPEAPFASYLFGTMHVRDRRAFRQEALILQKIDACTAFACEYDLDLADS' A
#
# COMPACT_ATOMS: atom_id res chain seq x y z
N MET A 1 4.15 13.64 22.70
CA MET A 1 3.21 13.64 21.56
C MET A 1 3.34 12.30 20.86
N SER A 2 2.25 11.53 20.77
CA SER A 2 2.25 10.18 20.17
C SER A 2 2.28 10.29 18.65
N ALA A 3 3.31 9.72 18.00
CA ALA A 3 3.36 9.58 16.55
C ALA A 3 2.26 8.60 16.10
N GLY A 4 1.34 9.05 15.24
CA GLY A 4 0.22 8.23 14.77
C GLY A 4 0.70 7.08 13.89
N ASN A 5 0.42 5.85 14.31
CA ASN A 5 0.71 4.62 13.57
C ASN A 5 -0.42 4.32 12.57
N TRP A 6 -0.35 4.88 11.36
CA TRP A 6 -1.37 4.62 10.34
C TRP A 6 -0.70 4.18 9.04
N SER A 7 -0.60 2.87 8.81
CA SER A 7 -0.56 2.32 7.46
C SER A 7 -1.97 2.50 6.88
N LEU A 8 -2.11 3.27 5.80
CA LEU A 8 -3.41 3.60 5.23
C LEU A 8 -3.57 2.89 3.89
N LEU A 9 -4.65 2.13 3.75
CA LEU A 9 -5.14 1.61 2.47
C LEU A 9 -6.31 2.49 2.04
N TRP A 10 -6.19 3.14 0.89
CA TRP A 10 -7.22 3.98 0.31
C TRP A 10 -7.85 3.28 -0.89
N GLU A 11 -9.17 3.21 -0.91
CA GLU A 11 -9.93 2.82 -2.09
C GLU A 11 -10.25 4.07 -2.90
N VAL A 12 -9.90 4.06 -4.18
CA VAL A 12 -10.13 5.15 -5.12
C VAL A 12 -11.10 4.68 -6.20
N ARG A 13 -12.21 5.40 -6.36
CA ARG A 13 -13.23 5.13 -7.39
C ARG A 13 -13.37 6.33 -8.30
N ALA A 14 -13.23 6.10 -9.60
CA ALA A 14 -13.62 7.08 -10.61
C ALA A 14 -15.08 6.81 -11.01
N PRO A 15 -15.94 7.84 -11.20
CA PRO A 15 -17.33 7.65 -11.59
C PRO A 15 -17.51 6.79 -12.86
N GLU A 16 -16.59 6.94 -13.81
CA GLU A 16 -16.60 6.27 -15.12
C GLU A 16 -15.87 4.91 -15.11
N ALA A 17 -15.18 4.55 -14.02
CA ALA A 17 -14.35 3.35 -13.96
C ALA A 17 -15.15 2.14 -13.46
N PRO A 18 -15.14 1.00 -14.18
CA PRO A 18 -15.87 -0.19 -13.76
C PRO A 18 -15.21 -0.93 -12.59
N PHE A 19 -14.04 -0.50 -12.14
CA PHE A 19 -13.25 -1.12 -11.07
C PHE A 19 -12.72 -0.07 -10.09
N ALA A 20 -12.44 -0.51 -8.86
CA ALA A 20 -11.77 0.30 -7.86
C ALA A 20 -10.25 0.16 -7.99
N SER A 21 -9.54 1.26 -7.77
CA SER A 21 -8.09 1.26 -7.59
C SER A 21 -7.77 1.35 -6.12
N TYR A 22 -6.62 0.82 -5.72
CA TYR A 22 -6.16 0.84 -4.34
C TYR A 22 -4.81 1.54 -4.24
N LEU A 23 -4.70 2.52 -3.35
CA LEU A 23 -3.44 3.16 -2.99
C LEU A 23 -3.05 2.70 -1.59
N PHE A 24 -1.89 2.06 -1.50
CA PHE A 24 -1.27 1.65 -0.26
C PHE A 24 0.05 2.37 -0.08
N GLY A 25 0.26 2.95 1.10
CA GLY A 25 1.51 3.60 1.45
C GLY A 25 1.98 3.14 2.82
N THR A 26 3.25 2.77 2.91
CA THR A 26 3.92 2.61 4.20
C THR A 26 4.51 3.95 4.60
N MET A 27 3.85 4.66 5.53
CA MET A 27 4.59 5.61 6.37
C MET A 27 5.71 4.80 7.06
N HIS A 28 6.90 5.37 7.30
CA HIS A 28 8.06 4.70 7.92
C HIS A 28 7.69 4.13 9.32
N VAL A 29 7.02 2.98 9.33
CA VAL A 29 6.43 2.37 10.50
C VAL A 29 7.39 1.27 10.91
N ARG A 30 8.21 1.56 11.91
CA ARG A 30 9.02 0.57 12.62
C ARG A 30 8.18 -0.42 13.45
N ASP A 31 6.85 -0.23 13.46
CA ASP A 31 5.93 -1.00 14.25
C ASP A 31 5.37 -2.20 13.48
N ARG A 32 5.50 -3.38 14.07
CA ARG A 32 5.05 -4.65 13.48
C ARG A 32 3.54 -4.69 13.17
N ARG A 33 2.75 -3.75 13.70
CA ARG A 33 1.33 -3.59 13.40
C ARG A 33 1.03 -3.26 11.93
N ALA A 34 1.92 -2.58 11.20
CA ALA A 34 1.73 -2.31 9.77
C ALA A 34 1.66 -3.60 8.93
N PHE A 35 2.33 -4.67 9.37
CA PHE A 35 2.32 -5.97 8.69
C PHE A 35 1.10 -6.83 9.03
N ARG A 36 0.23 -6.42 9.97
CA ARG A 36 -0.98 -7.21 10.30
C ARG A 36 -1.99 -7.26 9.16
N GLN A 37 -1.92 -6.32 8.23
CA GLN A 37 -2.77 -6.28 7.05
C GLN A 37 -2.09 -6.84 5.79
N GLU A 38 -0.89 -7.42 5.91
CA GLU A 38 -0.11 -7.96 4.79
C GLU A 38 -0.94 -8.91 3.92
N ALA A 39 -1.63 -9.88 4.52
CA ALA A 39 -2.46 -10.82 3.78
C ALA A 39 -3.60 -10.13 2.99
N LEU A 40 -4.23 -9.11 3.57
CA LEU A 40 -5.29 -8.35 2.90
C LEU A 40 -4.72 -7.49 1.77
N ILE A 41 -3.55 -6.89 1.97
CA ILE A 41 -2.87 -6.07 0.98
C ILE A 41 -2.45 -6.93 -0.22
N LEU A 42 -1.81 -8.08 0.04
CA LEU A 42 -1.42 -9.03 -1.00
C LEU A 42 -2.64 -9.53 -1.78
N GLN A 43 -3.73 -9.88 -1.09
CA GLN A 43 -4.99 -10.25 -1.75
C GLN A 43 -5.52 -9.14 -2.68
N LYS A 44 -5.39 -7.87 -2.30
CA LYS A 44 -5.82 -6.74 -3.13
C LYS A 44 -4.89 -6.47 -4.29
N ILE A 45 -3.57 -6.66 -4.11
CA ILE A 45 -2.58 -6.57 -5.18
C ILE A 45 -2.85 -7.66 -6.23
N ASP A 46 -3.08 -8.91 -5.82
CA ASP A 46 -3.37 -10.03 -6.73
C ASP A 46 -4.67 -9.85 -7.53
N ALA A 47 -5.63 -9.10 -6.98
CA ALA A 47 -6.89 -8.80 -7.64
C ALA A 47 -6.80 -7.65 -8.67
N CYS A 48 -5.69 -6.90 -8.69
CA CYS A 48 -5.50 -5.79 -9.60
C CYS A 48 -4.87 -6.25 -10.92
N THR A 49 -5.34 -5.72 -12.05
CA THR A 49 -4.77 -5.99 -13.38
C THR A 49 -3.34 -5.45 -13.54
N ALA A 50 -2.98 -4.41 -12.79
CA ALA A 50 -1.67 -3.79 -12.82
C ALA A 50 -1.27 -3.30 -11.42
N PHE A 51 0.03 -3.33 -11.14
CA PHE A 51 0.64 -2.87 -9.90
C PHE A 51 1.78 -1.88 -10.21
N ALA A 52 1.82 -0.78 -9.47
CA ALA A 52 2.89 0.19 -9.52
C ALA A 52 3.35 0.50 -8.09
N CYS A 53 4.64 0.41 -7.84
CA CYS A 53 5.25 0.75 -6.56
C CYS A 53 6.43 1.71 -6.75
N GLU A 54 6.71 2.47 -5.70
CA GLU A 54 7.98 3.18 -5.60
C GLU A 54 9.09 2.15 -5.42
N TYR A 55 10.16 2.29 -6.21
CA TYR A 55 11.35 1.44 -6.13
C TYR A 55 12.52 2.34 -5.79
N ASP A 56 13.20 2.03 -4.68
CA ASP A 56 14.40 2.75 -4.27
C ASP A 56 15.60 2.17 -5.04
N LEU A 57 16.07 2.92 -6.04
CA LEU A 57 17.19 2.51 -6.89
C LEU A 57 18.53 2.52 -6.13
N ASP A 58 18.68 3.35 -5.09
CA ASP A 58 19.91 3.45 -4.32
C ASP A 58 20.12 2.20 -3.42
N LEU A 59 19.02 1.55 -3.00
CA LEU A 59 19.03 0.28 -2.25
C LEU A 59 19.24 -0.96 -3.14
N ALA A 60 18.99 -0.87 -4.45
CA ALA A 60 19.05 -2.02 -5.36
C ALA A 60 20.48 -2.34 -5.85
N ASP A 61 21.35 -1.32 -5.86
CA ASP A 61 22.74 -1.42 -6.32
C ASP A 61 23.75 -1.72 -5.19
N SER A 62 23.29 -2.00 -3.95
CA SER A 62 24.14 -2.26 -2.76
C SER A 62 24.31 -3.74 -2.40
#